data_AF-A0A1V5ZMV5-F1
#
_entry.id   AF-A0A1V5ZMV5-F1
#
_cell.length_a   1.000
_cell.length_b   1.000
_cell.length_c   1.000
_cell.angle_alpha   90.00
_cell.angle_beta   90.00
_cell.angle_gamma   90.00
#
_symmetry.space_group_name_H-M   'P 1'
#
loop_
_entity.id
_entity.type
_entity.pdbx_description
1 polymer ?
#
loop_
_entity_poly.entity_id
_entity_poly.type
_entity_poly.pdbx_seq_one_letter_code
_entity_poly.pdbx_strand_id
1 'polypeptide(L)'
;METNKIIQGSVSELENEEDIYSDKILEENFEIYDIIELSSFIGKINFEPMYKNFISDIRTYSLEKQKEFSYSVLERIKKVYGFEFLEKPNIESQEDLYIFYEFIEFLEFNNIEFLTEIFINIKNSYEKLKTITDSFILEICDFFDKIENKFKNILINKFIQESSKETINKFIKISLKKNKEKIFLSLKISQLYI
;
A
#
# COMPACT_ATOMS: atom_id res chain seq x y z
N MET A 1 1.39 68.96 -40.80
CA MET A 1 0.49 68.26 -39.85
C MET A 1 -0.17 67.13 -40.61
N GLU A 2 -0.51 66.04 -39.90
CA GLU A 2 -1.02 64.73 -40.38
C GLU A 2 0.11 63.67 -40.50
N THR A 3 0.48 62.99 -39.41
CA THR A 3 -0.15 61.86 -38.65
C THR A 3 0.53 60.53 -39.00
N ASN A 4 1.54 60.19 -38.21
CA ASN A 4 2.11 58.84 -38.12
C ASN A 4 1.01 57.86 -37.69
N LYS A 5 0.59 56.96 -38.59
CA LYS A 5 -0.18 55.77 -38.22
C LYS A 5 0.79 54.75 -37.60
N ILE A 6 0.75 54.66 -36.27
CA ILE A 6 1.30 53.54 -35.52
C ILE A 6 0.40 52.34 -35.84
N ILE A 7 0.94 51.38 -36.59
CA ILE A 7 0.33 50.06 -36.72
C ILE A 7 0.65 49.31 -35.42
N GLN A 8 -0.29 49.34 -34.48
CA GLN A 8 -0.33 48.38 -33.38
C GLN A 8 -0.62 47.02 -34.02
N GLY A 9 0.44 46.27 -34.31
CA GLY A 9 0.34 44.84 -34.55
C GLY A 9 -0.08 44.20 -33.24
N SER A 10 -1.33 43.75 -33.18
CA SER A 10 -1.79 42.80 -32.19
C SER A 10 -0.87 41.59 -32.29
N VAL A 11 0.00 41.39 -31.31
CA VAL A 11 0.62 40.08 -31.09
C VAL A 11 -0.54 39.18 -30.71
N SER A 12 -1.05 38.43 -31.68
CA SER A 12 -1.87 37.28 -31.39
C SER A 12 -1.02 36.35 -30.54
N GLU A 13 -1.38 36.21 -29.27
CA GLU A 13 -0.98 35.07 -28.44
C GLU A 13 -1.52 33.81 -29.12
N LEU A 14 -0.76 33.31 -30.10
CA LEU A 14 -0.77 31.91 -30.44
C LEU A 14 0.06 31.24 -29.35
N GLU A 15 -0.54 31.05 -28.17
CA GLU A 15 -0.03 30.05 -27.22
C GLU A 15 -0.07 28.71 -27.96
N ASN A 16 1.13 28.14 -28.16
CA ASN A 16 1.37 27.02 -29.05
C ASN A 16 0.58 25.79 -28.61
N GLU A 17 -0.33 25.31 -29.45
CA GLU A 17 -1.00 24.01 -29.26
C GLU A 17 0.01 22.85 -29.13
N GLU A 18 1.22 23.01 -29.69
CA GLU A 18 2.32 22.05 -29.56
C GLU A 18 2.92 21.98 -28.15
N ASP A 19 3.04 23.12 -27.44
CA ASP A 19 3.60 23.17 -26.08
C ASP A 19 2.63 22.55 -25.06
N ILE A 20 1.33 22.82 -25.20
CA ILE A 20 0.27 22.23 -24.35
C ILE A 20 0.19 20.71 -24.53
N TYR A 21 0.43 20.20 -25.75
CA TYR A 21 0.42 18.78 -26.03
C TYR A 21 1.67 18.08 -25.44
N SER A 22 2.85 18.72 -25.50
CA SER A 22 4.05 18.17 -24.89
C SER A 22 3.96 18.10 -23.36
N ASP A 23 3.38 19.12 -22.72
CA ASP A 23 3.26 19.17 -21.27
C ASP A 23 2.34 18.08 -20.73
N LYS A 24 1.18 17.83 -21.39
CA LYS A 24 0.28 16.74 -21.03
C LYS A 24 0.93 15.36 -21.16
N ILE A 25 1.72 15.13 -22.21
CA ILE A 25 2.44 13.86 -22.39
C ILE A 25 3.49 13.69 -21.28
N LEU A 26 4.18 14.76 -20.89
CA LEU A 26 5.15 14.71 -19.81
C LEU A 26 4.47 14.38 -18.47
N GLU A 27 3.36 15.05 -18.15
CA GLU A 27 2.55 14.78 -16.95
C GLU A 27 2.09 13.32 -16.89
N GLU A 28 1.49 12.78 -17.95
CA GLU A 28 1.05 11.38 -17.99
C GLU A 28 2.21 10.38 -17.77
N ASN A 29 3.41 10.71 -18.27
CA ASN A 29 4.61 9.88 -18.05
C ASN A 29 5.10 9.94 -16.59
N PHE A 30 5.00 11.09 -15.93
CA PHE A 30 5.34 11.21 -14.51
C PHE A 30 4.35 10.43 -13.63
N GLU A 31 3.04 10.54 -13.91
CA GLU A 31 2.03 9.77 -13.17
C GLU A 31 2.28 8.26 -13.27
N ILE A 32 2.56 7.75 -14.48
CA ILE A 32 2.85 6.34 -14.70
C ILE A 32 4.15 5.92 -13.99
N TYR A 33 5.17 6.77 -14.00
CA TYR A 33 6.41 6.52 -13.29
C TYR A 33 6.17 6.33 -11.79
N ASP A 34 5.44 7.24 -11.14
CA ASP A 34 5.17 7.15 -9.70
C ASP A 34 4.38 5.88 -9.34
N ILE A 35 3.40 5.53 -10.18
CA ILE A 35 2.60 4.31 -10.03
C ILE A 35 3.48 3.06 -10.06
N ILE A 36 4.36 2.97 -11.06
CA ILE A 36 5.26 1.81 -11.23
C ILE A 36 6.29 1.78 -10.10
N GLU A 37 6.86 2.94 -9.77
CA GLU A 37 7.92 3.06 -8.77
C GLU A 37 7.40 2.65 -7.40
N LEU A 38 6.28 3.23 -6.93
CA LEU A 38 5.68 2.90 -5.64
C LEU A 38 5.24 1.43 -5.58
N SER A 39 4.57 0.91 -6.62
CA SER A 39 4.15 -0.49 -6.61
C SER A 39 5.35 -1.44 -6.54
N SER A 40 6.50 -1.08 -7.13
CA SER A 40 7.72 -1.89 -7.08
C SER A 40 8.24 -2.12 -5.65
N PHE A 41 7.91 -1.24 -4.70
CA PHE A 41 8.37 -1.30 -3.30
C PHE A 41 7.60 -2.27 -2.42
N ILE A 42 6.44 -2.79 -2.86
CA ILE A 42 5.66 -3.75 -2.06
C ILE A 42 6.55 -4.91 -1.59
N GLY A 43 6.51 -5.20 -0.28
CA GLY A 43 7.33 -6.20 0.40
C GLY A 43 8.73 -5.74 0.81
N LYS A 44 9.22 -4.57 0.37
CA LYS A 44 10.56 -4.06 0.70
C LYS A 44 10.57 -3.34 2.06
N ILE A 45 11.73 -3.33 2.73
CA ILE A 45 11.91 -2.68 4.05
C ILE A 45 11.56 -1.19 4.01
N ASN A 46 11.90 -0.53 2.90
CA ASN A 46 11.67 0.90 2.71
C ASN A 46 10.32 1.21 2.04
N PHE A 47 9.33 0.32 2.11
CA PHE A 47 8.00 0.62 1.56
C PHE A 47 7.36 1.83 2.26
N GLU A 48 7.31 1.86 3.59
CA GLU A 48 6.66 2.95 4.35
C GLU A 48 7.15 4.36 3.96
N PRO A 49 8.48 4.65 3.90
CA PRO A 49 8.94 5.97 3.47
C PRO A 49 8.61 6.25 2.00
N MET A 50 8.70 5.27 1.11
CA MET A 50 8.33 5.48 -0.30
C MET A 50 6.84 5.75 -0.47
N TYR A 51 6.00 5.00 0.24
CA TYR A 51 4.56 5.23 0.27
C TYR A 51 4.25 6.66 0.71
N LYS A 52 4.85 7.14 1.81
CA LYS A 52 4.64 8.52 2.28
C LYS A 52 5.12 9.59 1.30
N ASN A 53 6.13 9.28 0.47
CA ASN A 53 6.65 10.20 -0.53
C ASN A 53 5.75 10.30 -1.77
N PHE A 54 5.18 9.19 -2.23
CA PHE A 54 4.45 9.14 -3.51
C PHE A 54 2.93 9.20 -3.35
N ILE A 55 2.37 8.77 -2.21
CA ILE A 55 0.92 8.59 -2.10
C ILE A 55 0.14 9.90 -2.12
N SER A 56 0.73 11.02 -1.67
CA SER A 56 0.08 12.33 -1.77
C SER A 56 -0.23 12.67 -3.21
N ASP A 57 0.75 12.47 -4.10
CA ASP A 57 0.68 12.85 -5.49
C ASP A 57 -0.26 11.89 -6.23
N ILE A 58 -0.11 10.58 -6.02
CA ILE A 58 -1.01 9.56 -6.58
C ILE A 58 -2.48 9.83 -6.23
N ARG A 59 -2.77 10.30 -5.01
CA ARG A 59 -4.15 10.64 -4.60
C ARG A 59 -4.71 11.87 -5.32
N THR A 60 -3.87 12.72 -5.89
CA THR A 60 -4.31 13.86 -6.72
C THR A 60 -4.57 13.49 -8.17
N TYR A 61 -4.07 12.32 -8.63
CA TYR A 61 -4.28 11.85 -9.99
C TYR A 61 -5.74 11.50 -10.26
N SER A 62 -6.08 11.37 -11.54
CA SER A 62 -7.42 10.96 -11.96
C SER A 62 -7.81 9.61 -11.33
N LEU A 63 -9.12 9.39 -11.16
CA LEU A 63 -9.65 8.13 -10.65
C LEU A 63 -9.13 6.91 -11.43
N GLU A 64 -9.01 7.03 -12.76
CA GLU A 64 -8.48 5.96 -13.61
C GLU A 64 -7.01 5.64 -13.31
N LYS A 65 -6.18 6.66 -13.06
CA LYS A 65 -4.77 6.48 -12.67
C LYS A 65 -4.63 5.83 -11.29
N GLN A 66 -5.48 6.21 -10.36
CA GLN A 66 -5.54 5.58 -9.03
C GLN A 66 -6.01 4.11 -9.11
N LYS A 67 -6.90 3.77 -10.06
CA LYS A 67 -7.26 2.38 -10.36
C LYS A 67 -6.09 1.62 -10.98
N GLU A 68 -5.38 2.20 -11.94
CA GLU A 68 -4.15 1.62 -12.51
C GLU A 68 -3.13 1.30 -11.43
N PHE A 69 -2.92 2.21 -10.47
CA PHE A 69 -2.08 1.98 -9.30
C PHE A 69 -2.57 0.78 -8.49
N SER A 70 -3.87 0.72 -8.22
CA SER A 70 -4.46 -0.36 -7.45
C SER A 70 -4.25 -1.73 -8.10
N TYR A 71 -4.44 -1.83 -9.43
CA TYR A 71 -4.16 -3.06 -10.18
C TYR A 71 -2.67 -3.41 -10.20
N SER A 72 -1.78 -2.42 -10.35
CA SER A 72 -0.33 -2.60 -10.28
C SER A 72 0.11 -3.17 -8.92
N VAL A 73 -0.48 -2.67 -7.83
CA VAL A 73 -0.25 -3.16 -6.47
C VAL A 73 -0.77 -4.59 -6.29
N LEU A 74 -1.99 -4.91 -6.76
CA LEU A 74 -2.54 -6.27 -6.69
C LEU A 74 -1.64 -7.30 -7.38
N GLU A 75 -1.15 -6.98 -8.58
CA GLU A 75 -0.19 -7.82 -9.30
C GLU A 75 1.10 -8.03 -8.52
N ARG A 76 1.56 -6.99 -7.80
CA ARG A 76 2.75 -7.10 -6.98
C ARG A 76 2.51 -7.91 -5.71
N ILE A 77 1.35 -7.76 -5.07
CA ILE A 77 0.94 -8.57 -3.90
C ILE A 77 0.93 -10.05 -4.27
N LYS A 78 0.38 -10.41 -5.43
CA LYS A 78 0.43 -11.78 -5.96
C LYS A 78 1.86 -12.29 -6.09
N LYS A 79 2.77 -11.50 -6.66
CA LYS A 79 4.18 -11.89 -6.84
C LYS A 79 4.94 -12.03 -5.52
N VAL A 80 4.73 -11.13 -4.56
CA VAL A 80 5.50 -11.05 -3.31
C VAL A 80 4.95 -11.98 -2.24
N TYR A 81 3.64 -11.95 -2.03
CA TYR A 81 2.95 -12.68 -0.96
C TYR A 81 2.31 -13.99 -1.45
N GLY A 82 2.20 -14.20 -2.77
CA GLY A 82 1.46 -15.35 -3.31
C GLY A 82 -0.03 -15.27 -2.97
N PHE A 83 -0.59 -14.06 -2.88
CA PHE A 83 -1.99 -13.84 -2.54
C PHE A 83 -2.75 -13.30 -3.75
N GLU A 84 -3.95 -13.83 -3.96
CA GLU A 84 -4.93 -13.32 -4.92
C GLU A 84 -6.30 -13.43 -4.26
N PHE A 85 -7.09 -12.36 -4.32
CA PHE A 85 -8.47 -12.39 -3.84
C PHE A 85 -9.30 -13.35 -4.70
N LEU A 86 -10.19 -14.11 -4.07
CA LEU A 86 -11.13 -14.99 -4.78
C LEU A 86 -12.00 -14.21 -5.75
N GLU A 87 -12.49 -13.05 -5.30
CA GLU A 87 -13.15 -12.05 -6.12
C GLU A 87 -12.28 -10.80 -6.17
N LYS A 88 -11.89 -10.39 -7.39
CA LYS A 88 -11.08 -9.18 -7.56
C LYS A 88 -11.80 -7.98 -6.95
N PRO A 89 -11.11 -7.16 -6.15
CA PRO A 89 -11.70 -5.94 -5.61
C PRO A 89 -12.25 -5.07 -6.74
N ASN A 90 -13.53 -4.70 -6.63
CA ASN A 90 -14.14 -3.74 -7.54
C ASN A 90 -13.84 -2.33 -7.03
N ILE A 91 -13.06 -1.56 -7.79
CA ILE A 91 -12.64 -0.21 -7.42
C ILE A 91 -13.29 0.73 -8.41
N GLU A 92 -14.41 1.33 -8.03
CA GLU A 92 -15.21 2.20 -8.90
C GLU A 92 -15.29 3.63 -8.38
N SER A 93 -15.04 3.84 -7.09
CA SER A 93 -15.19 5.13 -6.40
C SER A 93 -13.94 5.55 -5.62
N GLN A 94 -13.97 6.79 -5.11
CA GLN A 94 -12.93 7.29 -4.20
C GLN A 94 -12.97 6.59 -2.84
N GLU A 95 -14.16 6.20 -2.38
CA GLU A 95 -14.34 5.40 -1.17
C GLU A 95 -13.66 4.03 -1.31
N ASP A 96 -13.78 3.37 -2.47
CA ASP A 96 -13.11 2.09 -2.73
C ASP A 96 -11.59 2.24 -2.72
N LEU A 97 -11.07 3.34 -3.29
CA LEU A 97 -9.65 3.66 -3.27
C LEU A 97 -9.13 3.89 -1.85
N TYR A 98 -9.90 4.59 -1.01
CA TYR A 98 -9.55 4.78 0.39
C TYR A 98 -9.44 3.44 1.13
N ILE A 99 -10.42 2.54 0.94
CA ILE A 99 -10.38 1.17 1.47
C ILE A 99 -9.15 0.42 0.95
N PHE A 100 -8.83 0.57 -0.34
CA PHE A 100 -7.67 -0.06 -0.93
C PHE A 100 -6.35 0.43 -0.31
N TYR A 101 -6.19 1.74 -0.14
CA TYR A 101 -5.00 2.34 0.48
C TYR A 101 -4.80 1.88 1.92
N GLU A 102 -5.85 1.88 2.73
CA GLU A 102 -5.79 1.33 4.09
C GLU A 102 -5.34 -0.14 4.11
N PHE A 103 -5.78 -0.94 3.12
CA PHE A 103 -5.33 -2.33 2.98
C PHE A 103 -3.84 -2.43 2.64
N ILE A 104 -3.33 -1.59 1.74
CA ILE A 104 -1.88 -1.52 1.44
C ILE A 104 -1.09 -1.16 2.71
N GLU A 105 -1.54 -0.13 3.42
CA GLU A 105 -0.91 0.33 4.65
C GLU A 105 -0.87 -0.80 5.68
N PHE A 106 -2.00 -1.47 5.92
CA PHE A 106 -2.06 -2.65 6.79
C PHE A 106 -1.07 -3.73 6.35
N LEU A 107 -1.09 -4.11 5.07
CA LEU A 107 -0.25 -5.19 4.56
C LEU A 107 1.24 -4.87 4.75
N GLU A 108 1.63 -3.60 4.57
CA GLU A 108 3.04 -3.25 4.47
C GLU A 108 3.66 -2.72 5.77
N PHE A 109 2.93 -1.95 6.60
CA PHE A 109 3.50 -1.33 7.81
C PHE A 109 2.53 -1.04 8.96
N ASN A 110 1.22 -0.93 8.72
CA ASN A 110 0.19 -0.64 9.72
C ASN A 110 -0.47 -1.92 10.29
N ASN A 111 0.35 -2.92 10.61
CA ASN A 111 -0.12 -4.22 11.14
C ASN A 111 0.46 -4.57 12.53
N ILE A 112 1.22 -3.66 13.15
CA ILE A 112 1.96 -3.96 14.38
C ILE A 112 1.02 -4.33 15.53
N GLU A 113 -0.07 -3.58 15.72
CA GLU A 113 -1.07 -3.86 16.76
C GLU A 113 -1.74 -5.22 16.54
N PHE A 114 -2.16 -5.49 15.30
CA PHE A 114 -2.75 -6.76 14.91
C PHE A 114 -1.83 -7.95 15.20
N LEU A 115 -0.57 -7.86 14.76
CA LEU A 115 0.42 -8.91 14.99
C LEU A 115 0.76 -9.08 16.48
N THR A 116 0.83 -7.98 17.22
CA THR A 116 1.05 -8.01 18.67
C THR A 116 -0.07 -8.77 19.36
N GLU A 117 -1.33 -8.51 19.01
CA GLU A 117 -2.47 -9.22 19.58
C GLU A 117 -2.41 -10.72 19.30
N ILE A 118 -2.06 -11.13 18.08
CA ILE A 118 -1.86 -12.54 17.76
C ILE A 118 -0.76 -13.15 18.64
N PHE A 119 0.39 -12.47 18.75
CA PHE A 119 1.52 -12.98 19.50
C PHE A 119 1.27 -13.05 21.01
N ILE A 120 0.53 -12.13 21.61
CA ILE A 120 0.18 -12.19 23.05
C ILE A 120 -0.56 -13.48 23.38
N ASN A 121 -1.42 -13.95 22.47
CA ASN A 121 -2.21 -15.15 22.68
C ASN A 121 -1.41 -16.45 22.44
N ILE A 122 -0.16 -16.36 21.99
CA ILE A 122 0.73 -17.51 21.80
C ILE A 122 1.67 -17.67 23.01
N LYS A 123 1.68 -18.89 23.59
CA LYS A 123 2.55 -19.21 24.72
C LYS A 123 4.03 -19.00 24.37
N ASN A 124 4.74 -18.30 25.25
CA ASN A 124 6.16 -17.96 25.12
C ASN A 124 6.51 -17.21 23.83
N SER A 125 5.57 -16.45 23.25
CA SER A 125 5.74 -15.72 21.99
C SER A 125 6.96 -14.79 21.99
N TYR A 126 7.24 -14.11 23.11
CA TYR A 126 8.41 -13.24 23.26
C TYR A 126 9.73 -13.97 22.99
N GLU A 127 9.91 -15.17 23.54
CA GLU A 127 11.10 -16.00 23.29
C GLU A 127 11.09 -16.56 21.86
N LYS A 128 9.93 -17.03 21.38
CA LYS A 128 9.78 -17.57 20.02
C LYS A 128 10.06 -16.53 18.92
N LEU A 129 9.80 -15.25 19.17
CA LEU A 129 10.10 -14.16 18.23
C LEU A 129 11.60 -13.87 18.08
N LYS A 130 12.41 -14.23 19.07
CA LYS A 130 13.87 -14.10 18.96
C LYS A 130 14.40 -15.02 17.85
N THR A 131 13.90 -16.26 17.83
CA THR A 131 14.26 -17.32 16.89
C THR A 131 13.01 -17.80 16.16
N ILE A 132 12.59 -17.06 15.12
CA ILE A 132 11.40 -17.41 14.32
C ILE A 132 11.61 -18.80 13.70
N THR A 133 10.82 -19.79 14.15
CA THR A 133 10.83 -21.16 13.62
C THR A 133 9.57 -21.44 12.80
N ASP A 134 9.62 -22.42 11.91
CA ASP A 134 8.43 -22.82 11.14
C ASP A 134 7.29 -23.33 12.05
N SER A 135 7.61 -23.99 13.17
CA SER A 135 6.61 -24.39 14.18
C SER A 135 5.89 -23.18 14.78
N PHE A 136 6.62 -22.08 15.06
CA PHE A 136 6.00 -20.87 15.59
C PHE A 136 5.11 -20.20 14.54
N ILE A 137 5.52 -20.21 13.27
CA ILE A 137 4.67 -19.72 12.17
C ILE A 137 3.39 -20.53 12.03
N LEU A 138 3.44 -21.85 12.19
CA LEU A 138 2.23 -22.68 12.16
C LEU A 138 1.24 -22.31 13.27
N GLU A 139 1.72 -22.08 14.50
CA GLU A 139 0.87 -21.60 15.60
C GLU A 139 0.20 -20.26 15.26
N ILE A 140 0.91 -19.37 14.57
CA ILE A 140 0.36 -18.08 14.11
C ILE A 140 -0.72 -18.32 13.05
N CYS A 141 -0.48 -19.18 12.07
CA CYS A 141 -1.48 -19.51 11.05
C CYS A 141 -2.77 -20.06 11.68
N ASP A 142 -2.68 -20.91 12.69
CA ASP A 142 -3.86 -21.45 13.39
C ASP A 142 -4.63 -20.38 14.19
N PHE A 143 -4.00 -19.24 14.50
CA PHE A 143 -4.68 -18.07 15.04
C PHE A 143 -5.42 -17.26 13.97
N PHE A 144 -4.86 -17.14 12.76
CA PHE A 144 -5.52 -16.46 11.64
C PHE A 144 -6.86 -17.13 11.30
N ASP A 145 -6.92 -18.46 11.33
CA ASP A 145 -8.14 -19.25 11.08
C ASP A 145 -9.30 -18.91 12.06
N LYS A 146 -9.01 -18.23 13.18
CA LYS A 146 -9.99 -17.86 14.21
C LYS A 146 -10.41 -16.38 14.14
N ILE A 147 -9.82 -15.60 13.25
CA ILE A 147 -10.06 -14.16 13.16
C ILE A 147 -11.19 -13.91 12.17
N GLU A 148 -12.33 -13.48 12.68
CA GLU A 148 -13.51 -13.16 11.85
C GLU A 148 -13.85 -11.67 11.94
N ASN A 149 -13.96 -11.01 10.78
CA ASN A 149 -14.56 -9.67 10.61
C ASN A 149 -14.11 -8.61 11.61
N LYS A 150 -12.83 -8.64 11.98
CA LYS A 150 -12.25 -7.78 13.01
C LYS A 150 -12.10 -6.33 12.54
N PHE A 151 -11.87 -6.13 11.25
CA PHE A 151 -11.55 -4.83 10.68
C PHE A 151 -12.80 -4.21 10.04
N LYS A 152 -12.90 -2.88 10.07
CA LYS A 152 -13.90 -2.17 9.26
C LYS A 152 -13.61 -2.29 7.76
N ASN A 153 -12.32 -2.35 7.42
CA ASN A 153 -11.85 -2.49 6.05
C ASN A 153 -12.09 -3.92 5.53
N ILE A 154 -12.94 -4.04 4.52
CA ILE A 154 -13.34 -5.33 3.96
C ILE A 154 -12.18 -6.09 3.30
N LEU A 155 -11.22 -5.39 2.69
CA LEU A 155 -10.09 -6.02 2.00
C LEU A 155 -9.10 -6.63 2.99
N ILE A 156 -8.91 -6.00 4.16
CA ILE A 156 -8.12 -6.58 5.25
C ILE A 156 -8.78 -7.89 5.74
N ASN A 157 -10.09 -7.88 5.97
CA ASN A 157 -10.81 -9.10 6.40
C ASN A 157 -10.70 -10.21 5.35
N LYS A 158 -10.94 -9.89 4.07
CA LYS A 158 -10.78 -10.85 2.97
C LYS A 158 -9.36 -11.39 2.89
N PHE A 159 -8.34 -10.54 3.02
CA PHE A 159 -6.95 -11.01 3.06
C PHE A 159 -6.72 -12.02 4.19
N ILE A 160 -7.21 -11.75 5.39
CA ILE A 160 -7.04 -12.66 6.54
C ILE A 160 -7.78 -13.98 6.31
N GLN A 161 -9.00 -13.95 5.78
CA GLN A 161 -9.87 -15.11 5.61
C GLN A 161 -9.50 -15.98 4.39
N GLU A 162 -9.07 -15.36 3.30
CA GLU A 162 -8.78 -16.04 2.03
C GLU A 162 -7.30 -16.46 1.93
N SER A 163 -6.43 -15.99 2.83
CA SER A 163 -5.00 -16.31 2.78
C SER A 163 -4.72 -17.78 3.09
N SER A 164 -3.92 -18.39 2.22
CA SER A 164 -3.33 -19.71 2.51
C SER A 164 -2.31 -19.63 3.65
N LYS A 165 -1.98 -20.77 4.26
CA LYS A 165 -0.88 -20.85 5.25
C LYS A 165 0.46 -20.37 4.67
N GLU A 166 0.70 -20.57 3.38
CA GLU A 166 1.93 -20.07 2.72
C GLU A 166 1.92 -18.54 2.62
N THR A 167 0.76 -17.95 2.28
CA THR A 167 0.56 -16.51 2.22
C THR A 167 0.78 -15.87 3.59
N ILE A 168 0.16 -16.43 4.64
CA ILE A 168 0.33 -15.96 6.02
C ILE A 168 1.79 -16.05 6.43
N ASN A 169 2.47 -17.17 6.13
CA ASN A 169 3.89 -17.34 6.41
C ASN A 169 4.74 -16.23 5.76
N LYS A 170 4.51 -15.92 4.48
CA LYS A 170 5.20 -14.83 3.76
C LYS A 170 4.90 -13.47 4.40
N PHE A 171 3.63 -13.19 4.69
CA PHE A 171 3.21 -11.96 5.36
C PHE A 171 3.92 -11.78 6.70
N ILE A 172 3.90 -12.78 7.57
CA ILE A 172 4.56 -12.72 8.88
C ILE A 172 6.06 -12.53 8.74
N LYS A 173 6.74 -13.29 7.86
CA LYS A 173 8.19 -13.17 7.65
C LYS A 173 8.58 -11.76 7.18
N ILE A 174 7.83 -11.20 6.23
CA ILE A 174 8.07 -9.85 5.71
C ILE A 174 7.78 -8.81 6.80
N SER A 175 6.65 -8.91 7.50
CA SER A 175 6.29 -7.98 8.57
C SER A 175 7.29 -8.01 9.72
N LEU A 176 7.80 -9.17 10.11
CA LEU A 176 8.87 -9.27 11.10
C LEU A 176 10.18 -8.67 10.57
N LYS A 177 10.55 -8.91 9.31
CA LYS A 177 11.74 -8.25 8.73
C LYS A 177 11.67 -6.72 8.78
N LYS A 178 10.46 -6.15 8.60
CA LYS A 178 10.22 -4.71 8.62
C LYS A 178 10.09 -4.13 10.03
N ASN A 179 9.34 -4.82 10.89
CA ASN A 179 8.78 -4.25 12.11
C ASN A 179 9.11 -5.05 13.38
N LYS A 180 10.04 -6.02 13.34
CA LYS A 180 10.35 -6.89 14.49
C LYS A 180 10.59 -6.11 15.77
N GLU A 181 11.39 -5.05 15.75
CA GLU A 181 11.68 -4.26 16.94
C GLU A 181 10.44 -3.57 17.51
N LYS A 182 9.61 -2.96 16.65
CA LYS A 182 8.36 -2.30 17.04
C LYS A 182 7.37 -3.32 17.66
N ILE A 183 7.22 -4.48 17.02
CA ILE A 183 6.40 -5.60 17.50
C ILE A 183 6.91 -6.11 18.84
N PHE A 184 8.22 -6.30 18.98
CA PHE A 184 8.86 -6.80 20.19
C PHE A 184 8.68 -5.85 21.38
N LEU A 185 8.82 -4.54 21.13
CA LEU A 185 8.57 -3.51 22.13
C LEU A 185 7.08 -3.50 22.53
N SER A 186 6.17 -3.53 21.57
CA SER A 186 4.73 -3.57 21.80
C SER A 186 4.34 -4.78 22.65
N LEU A 187 4.87 -5.97 22.34
CA LEU A 187 4.65 -7.18 23.14
C LEU A 187 5.14 -7.06 24.57
N LYS A 188 6.37 -6.54 24.75
CA LYS A 188 6.94 -6.34 26.08
C LYS A 188 6.06 -5.41 26.92
N ILE A 189 5.54 -4.34 26.32
CA ILE A 189 4.63 -3.41 26.98
C ILE A 189 3.34 -4.14 27.36
N SER A 190 2.69 -4.84 26.44
CA SER A 190 1.42 -5.51 26.72
C SER A 190 1.54 -6.58 27.82
N GLN A 191 2.68 -7.27 27.91
CA GLN A 191 2.93 -8.25 28.98
C GLN A 191 3.16 -7.62 30.37
N LEU A 192 3.45 -6.32 30.45
CA LEU A 192 3.56 -5.62 31.74
C LEU A 192 2.19 -5.23 32.32
N TYR A 193 1.13 -5.29 31.51
CA TYR A 193 -0.24 -4.88 31.88
C TYR A 193 -1.23 -6.06 31.96
N ILE A 194 -0.75 -7.30 31.85
CA ILE A 194 -1.50 -8.55 32.09
C ILE A 194 -0.97 -9.18 33.39
#